data_AF-A0A534MJG9-F1
#
_entry.id   AF-A0A534MJG9-F1
#
_cell.length_a   1.000
_cell.length_b   1.000
_cell.length_c   1.000
_cell.angle_alpha   90.00
_cell.angle_beta   90.00
_cell.angle_gamma   90.00
#
_symmetry.space_group_name_H-M   'P 1'
#
loop_
_entity.id
_entity.type
_entity.pdbx_description
1 polymer ?
#
loop_
_entity_poly.entity_id
_entity_poly.type
_entity_poly.pdbx_seq_one_letter_code
_entity_poly.pdbx_strand_id
1 'polypeptide(L)'
;MILQRKPSGARRSERDLARTMRSAGSLPQILCWNCRRLTSFELDHCQHCDSAFAGSTGGAYGSGRAPASKPLVRSRAENGSSLGRRSLREIVEDLQRVRDLADSPREPPRDEEVSLLLYQCPSCGRFVSRAAQACACGVRFAPPSEMTFQCPECASRVSPGDECPVCGVEFRAATFRNDPVYACPRCGTHVESDAIRCSCGAWFED
;
A
#
# COMPACT_ATOMS: atom_id res chain seq x y z
N MET A 1 -33.89 -32.02 -51.18
CA MET A 1 -33.32 -30.66 -51.01
C MET A 1 -33.01 -30.46 -49.52
N ILE A 2 -31.74 -30.41 -49.14
CA ILE A 2 -31.34 -30.08 -47.76
C ILE A 2 -30.47 -28.83 -47.83
N LEU A 3 -31.05 -27.70 -47.41
CA LEU A 3 -30.36 -26.43 -47.18
C LEU A 3 -29.67 -26.51 -45.81
N GLN A 4 -28.35 -26.61 -45.78
CA GLN A 4 -27.56 -26.44 -44.57
C GLN A 4 -26.74 -25.14 -44.68
N ARG A 5 -27.10 -24.21 -43.81
CA ARG A 5 -26.59 -22.84 -43.69
C ARG A 5 -25.09 -22.83 -43.42
N LYS A 6 -24.35 -22.02 -44.19
CA LYS A 6 -22.93 -21.71 -43.93
C LYS A 6 -22.78 -20.97 -42.58
N PRO A 7 -21.81 -21.33 -41.72
CA PRO A 7 -21.51 -20.60 -40.49
C PRO A 7 -20.67 -19.36 -40.83
N SER A 8 -21.32 -18.30 -41.31
CA SER A 8 -20.68 -17.03 -41.68
C SER A 8 -20.49 -16.06 -40.50
N GLY A 9 -20.99 -16.39 -39.30
CA GLY A 9 -20.94 -15.53 -38.11
C GLY A 9 -19.63 -15.59 -37.31
N ALA A 10 -19.05 -16.78 -37.12
CA ALA A 10 -17.88 -16.97 -36.26
C ALA A 10 -16.61 -16.29 -36.80
N ARG A 11 -16.39 -16.40 -38.13
CA ARG A 11 -15.23 -15.77 -38.81
C ARG A 11 -15.26 -14.24 -38.80
N ARG A 12 -16.43 -13.63 -38.61
CA ARG A 12 -16.57 -12.16 -38.58
C ARG A 12 -16.20 -11.63 -37.19
N SER A 13 -16.63 -12.32 -36.14
CA SER A 13 -16.28 -12.01 -34.74
C SER A 13 -14.77 -12.13 -34.46
N GLU A 14 -14.08 -13.16 -34.98
CA GLU A 14 -12.62 -13.27 -34.86
C GLU A 14 -11.87 -12.15 -35.59
N ARG A 15 -12.33 -11.76 -36.78
CA ARG A 15 -11.71 -10.67 -37.56
C ARG A 15 -11.93 -9.33 -36.91
N ASP A 16 -13.09 -9.12 -36.29
CA ASP A 16 -13.40 -7.91 -35.55
C ASP A 16 -12.55 -7.85 -34.27
N LEU A 17 -12.42 -8.95 -33.50
CA LEU A 17 -11.51 -9.01 -32.34
C LEU A 17 -10.05 -8.76 -32.75
N ALA A 18 -9.59 -9.38 -33.84
CA ALA A 18 -8.23 -9.19 -34.36
C ALA A 18 -8.01 -7.78 -34.97
N ARG A 19 -9.07 -7.07 -35.33
CA ARG A 19 -9.00 -5.66 -35.76
C ARG A 19 -8.95 -4.74 -34.55
N THR A 20 -9.73 -5.03 -33.51
CA THR A 20 -9.69 -4.33 -32.21
C THR A 20 -8.33 -4.48 -31.53
N MET A 21 -7.73 -5.68 -31.57
CA MET A 21 -6.38 -5.94 -31.04
C MET A 21 -5.27 -5.25 -31.85
N ARG A 22 -5.49 -4.96 -33.14
CA ARG A 22 -4.55 -4.19 -33.97
C ARG A 22 -4.70 -2.67 -33.81
N SER A 23 -5.87 -2.19 -33.39
CA SER A 23 -6.11 -0.77 -33.09
C SER A 23 -5.71 -0.37 -31.66
N ALA A 24 -5.53 -1.33 -30.76
CA ALA A 24 -4.94 -1.11 -29.45
C ALA A 24 -3.41 -1.05 -29.60
N GLY A 25 -2.89 0.15 -29.89
CA GLY A 25 -1.45 0.39 -30.04
C GLY A 25 -0.66 -0.14 -28.84
N SER A 26 0.43 -0.85 -29.16
CA SER A 26 1.39 -1.49 -28.23
C SER A 26 0.78 -2.51 -27.25
N LEU A 27 1.35 -3.71 -27.23
CA LEU A 27 1.16 -4.69 -26.16
C LEU A 27 1.26 -3.97 -24.80
N PRO A 28 0.36 -4.23 -23.83
CA PRO A 28 0.42 -3.58 -22.53
C PRO A 28 1.81 -3.78 -21.92
N GLN A 29 2.44 -2.66 -21.53
CA GLN A 29 3.76 -2.66 -20.92
C GLN A 29 3.66 -2.28 -19.43
N ILE A 30 4.47 -2.91 -18.60
CA ILE A 30 4.59 -2.63 -17.17
C ILE A 30 5.94 -1.97 -16.91
N LEU A 31 5.97 -0.94 -16.07
CA LEU A 31 7.22 -0.34 -15.59
C LEU A 31 7.84 -1.21 -14.47
N CYS A 32 9.07 -1.67 -14.64
CA CYS A 32 9.78 -2.38 -13.58
C CYS A 32 10.19 -1.44 -12.44
N TRP A 33 9.82 -1.78 -11.21
CA TRP A 33 10.16 -1.00 -10.01
C TRP A 33 11.67 -1.01 -9.71
N ASN A 34 12.37 -2.09 -10.05
CA ASN A 34 13.81 -2.25 -9.82
C ASN A 34 14.65 -1.51 -10.88
N CYS A 35 14.48 -1.83 -12.17
CA CYS A 35 15.33 -1.30 -13.24
C CYS A 35 14.71 -0.14 -14.04
N ARG A 36 13.48 0.30 -13.71
CA ARG A 36 12.75 1.43 -14.34
C ARG A 36 12.57 1.34 -15.86
N ARG A 37 12.64 0.14 -16.42
CA ARG A 37 12.38 -0.13 -17.85
C ARG A 37 10.98 -0.70 -18.06
N LEU A 38 10.41 -0.40 -19.22
CA LEU A 38 9.15 -0.98 -19.67
C LEU A 38 9.37 -2.42 -20.12
N THR A 39 8.52 -3.32 -19.67
CA THR A 39 8.54 -4.76 -19.98
C THR A 39 7.18 -5.19 -20.51
N SER A 40 7.11 -6.29 -21.24
CA SER A 40 5.83 -6.88 -21.65
C SER A 40 5.05 -7.44 -20.47
N PHE A 41 3.73 -7.25 -20.45
CA PHE A 41 2.82 -7.73 -19.40
C PHE A 41 2.68 -9.28 -19.34
N GLU A 42 3.05 -10.01 -20.40
CA GLU A 42 2.92 -11.48 -20.47
C GLU A 42 3.92 -12.24 -19.59
N LEU A 43 4.90 -11.54 -19.00
CA LEU A 43 5.92 -12.15 -18.16
C LEU A 43 5.66 -11.86 -16.69
N ASP A 44 5.96 -12.84 -15.86
CA ASP A 44 5.90 -12.78 -14.41
C ASP A 44 7.18 -12.15 -13.79
N HIS A 45 8.20 -11.90 -14.62
CA HIS A 45 9.47 -11.29 -14.29
C HIS A 45 9.89 -10.23 -15.33
N CYS A 46 10.73 -9.28 -14.93
CA CYS A 46 11.23 -8.25 -15.81
C CYS A 46 12.28 -8.79 -16.80
N GLN A 47 12.10 -8.55 -18.11
CA GLN A 47 13.05 -8.96 -19.17
C GLN A 47 14.46 -8.37 -19.05
N HIS A 48 14.67 -7.36 -18.20
CA HIS A 48 15.94 -6.64 -18.09
C HIS A 48 16.71 -6.91 -16.80
N CYS A 49 16.03 -7.35 -15.73
CA CYS A 49 16.66 -7.54 -14.42
C CYS A 49 16.09 -8.73 -13.63
N ASP A 50 15.25 -9.56 -14.26
CA ASP A 50 14.62 -10.77 -13.72
C ASP A 50 13.85 -10.59 -12.40
N SER A 51 13.56 -9.35 -12.02
CA SER A 51 12.78 -9.06 -10.82
C SER A 51 11.32 -9.45 -11.05
N ALA A 52 10.77 -10.24 -10.14
CA ALA A 52 9.37 -10.66 -10.19
C ALA A 52 8.42 -9.45 -10.08
N PHE A 53 7.34 -9.48 -10.85
CA PHE A 53 6.25 -8.51 -10.69
C PHE A 53 5.35 -8.92 -9.52
N ALA A 54 4.87 -7.91 -8.77
CA ALA A 54 3.90 -8.13 -7.70
C ALA A 54 2.62 -8.76 -8.29
N GLY A 55 2.46 -10.07 -8.08
CA GLY A 55 1.40 -10.89 -8.69
C GLY A 55 1.86 -12.26 -9.20
N SER A 56 3.15 -12.41 -9.54
CA SER A 56 3.77 -13.70 -9.96
C SER A 56 3.62 -14.79 -8.90
N THR A 57 3.62 -14.41 -7.61
CA THR A 57 3.48 -15.34 -6.48
C THR A 57 2.02 -15.69 -6.14
N GLY A 58 1.08 -15.58 -7.08
CA GLY A 58 -0.27 -16.12 -6.92
C GLY A 58 -1.31 -15.16 -6.32
N GLY A 59 -1.40 -13.92 -6.82
CA GLY A 59 -2.51 -13.01 -6.53
C GLY A 59 -3.49 -12.91 -7.71
N ALA A 60 -4.78 -13.18 -7.44
CA ALA A 60 -6.05 -12.93 -8.18
C ALA A 60 -6.16 -13.04 -9.73
N TYR A 61 -5.07 -13.00 -10.50
CA TYR A 61 -5.06 -12.99 -11.97
C TYR A 61 -4.09 -14.02 -12.58
N GLY A 62 -3.49 -14.90 -11.76
CA GLY A 62 -2.65 -16.00 -12.22
C GLY A 62 -3.47 -17.14 -12.84
N SER A 63 -3.88 -16.99 -14.09
CA SER A 63 -4.32 -18.13 -14.91
C SER A 63 -3.10 -18.85 -15.48
N GLY A 64 -2.62 -19.91 -14.83
CA GLY A 64 -1.67 -20.83 -15.46
C GLY A 64 -0.81 -21.70 -14.55
N ARG A 65 -1.17 -22.99 -14.50
CA ARG A 65 -0.35 -24.18 -14.16
C ARG A 65 0.40 -24.21 -12.83
N ALA A 66 -0.20 -24.93 -11.88
CA ALA A 66 0.53 -25.55 -10.77
C ALA A 66 1.63 -26.49 -11.33
N PRO A 67 2.88 -26.41 -10.83
CA PRO A 67 3.93 -27.34 -11.20
C PRO A 67 3.66 -28.72 -10.60
N ALA A 68 3.75 -29.75 -11.46
CA ALA A 68 3.64 -31.15 -11.08
C ALA A 68 4.75 -31.52 -10.09
N SER A 69 4.40 -31.67 -8.82
CA SER A 69 5.27 -32.29 -7.81
C SER A 69 5.06 -33.81 -7.87
N LYS A 70 6.20 -34.53 -7.85
CA LYS A 70 6.37 -35.98 -7.96
C LYS A 70 5.48 -36.79 -6.98
N PRO A 71 5.14 -38.05 -7.30
CA PRO A 71 4.23 -38.85 -6.48
C PRO A 71 4.94 -39.33 -5.22
N LEU A 72 4.46 -38.86 -4.06
CA LEU A 72 4.78 -39.48 -2.77
C LEU A 72 3.80 -40.64 -2.51
N VAL A 73 4.40 -41.76 -2.15
CA VAL A 73 3.79 -43.04 -1.86
C VAL A 73 2.79 -42.92 -0.70
N ARG A 74 1.52 -43.14 -1.05
CA ARG A 74 0.44 -43.80 -0.32
C ARG A 74 0.70 -44.10 1.18
N SER A 75 0.13 -43.25 2.04
CA SER A 75 -0.36 -43.67 3.36
C SER A 75 -1.88 -43.60 3.35
N ARG A 76 -2.47 -44.80 3.40
CA ARG A 76 -3.90 -45.09 3.51
C ARG A 76 -4.44 -44.49 4.81
N ALA A 77 -5.16 -43.38 4.71
CA ALA A 77 -6.19 -43.03 5.67
C ALA A 77 -7.52 -43.07 4.90
N GLU A 78 -8.22 -44.19 5.07
CA GLU A 78 -9.60 -44.34 4.63
C GLU A 78 -10.46 -43.32 5.37
N ASN A 79 -10.83 -42.26 4.67
CA ASN A 79 -12.12 -41.62 4.82
C ASN A 79 -12.50 -41.12 3.44
N GLY A 80 -12.93 -42.06 2.59
CA GLY A 80 -13.67 -41.74 1.39
C GLY A 80 -14.92 -40.99 1.82
N SER A 81 -14.93 -39.67 1.64
CA SER A 81 -16.18 -38.95 1.45
C SER A 81 -16.77 -39.47 0.16
N SER A 82 -17.49 -40.58 0.27
CA SER A 82 -18.47 -40.97 -0.71
C SER A 82 -19.31 -39.72 -0.96
N LEU A 83 -19.36 -39.26 -2.21
CA LEU A 83 -20.51 -38.53 -2.70
C LEU A 83 -21.68 -39.51 -2.70
N GLY A 84 -22.06 -39.97 -1.50
CA GLY A 84 -23.32 -40.63 -1.24
C GLY A 84 -24.38 -39.63 -1.66
N ARG A 85 -25.37 -40.12 -2.41
CA ARG A 85 -26.55 -39.36 -2.76
C ARG A 85 -27.21 -38.91 -1.45
N ARG A 86 -26.87 -37.71 -0.98
CA ARG A 86 -27.51 -37.11 0.18
C ARG A 86 -28.99 -37.02 -0.15
N SER A 87 -29.83 -37.42 0.78
CA SER A 87 -31.26 -37.32 0.55
C SER A 87 -31.64 -35.83 0.48
N LEU A 88 -32.66 -35.49 -0.30
CA LEU A 88 -33.16 -34.11 -0.36
C LEU A 88 -33.53 -33.56 1.04
N ARG A 89 -33.86 -34.45 1.99
CA ARG A 89 -34.17 -34.10 3.37
C ARG A 89 -32.94 -33.58 4.12
N GLU A 90 -31.82 -34.28 4.02
CA GLU A 90 -30.55 -33.84 4.65
C GLU A 90 -30.09 -32.48 4.10
N ILE A 91 -30.30 -32.24 2.80
CA ILE A 91 -29.95 -30.96 2.17
C ILE A 91 -30.81 -29.83 2.72
N VAL A 92 -32.12 -30.07 2.91
CA VAL A 92 -33.04 -29.07 3.46
C VAL A 92 -32.73 -28.78 4.93
N GLU A 93 -32.41 -29.80 5.73
CA GLU A 93 -32.02 -29.64 7.14
C GLU A 93 -30.72 -28.84 7.29
N ASP A 94 -29.72 -29.07 6.43
CA ASP A 94 -28.49 -28.26 6.41
C ASP A 94 -28.76 -26.80 6.05
N LEU A 95 -29.62 -26.55 5.05
CA LEU A 95 -30.00 -25.19 4.65
C LEU A 95 -30.79 -24.46 5.75
N GLN A 96 -31.66 -25.17 6.48
CA GLN A 96 -32.36 -24.62 7.64
C GLN A 96 -31.38 -24.28 8.77
N ARG A 97 -30.41 -25.14 9.07
CA ARG A 97 -29.39 -24.87 10.07
C ARG A 97 -28.55 -23.62 9.75
N VAL A 98 -28.21 -23.42 8.47
CA VAL A 98 -27.49 -22.20 8.03
C VAL A 98 -28.36 -20.96 8.17
N ARG A 99 -29.67 -21.06 7.89
CA ARG A 99 -30.63 -19.98 8.09
C ARG A 99 -30.71 -19.59 9.56
N ASP A 100 -30.85 -20.56 10.46
CA ASP A 100 -30.95 -20.32 11.90
C ASP A 100 -29.68 -19.68 12.49
N LEU A 101 -28.50 -20.04 11.97
CA LEU A 101 -27.23 -19.40 12.33
C LEU A 101 -27.09 -17.98 11.76
N ALA A 102 -27.72 -17.70 10.62
CA ALA A 102 -27.71 -16.38 10.00
C ALA A 102 -28.73 -15.44 10.67
N ASP A 103 -29.87 -15.96 11.11
CA ASP A 103 -30.93 -15.22 11.80
C ASP A 103 -30.74 -15.15 13.32
N SER A 104 -29.76 -15.89 13.86
CA SER A 104 -29.33 -15.73 15.26
C SER A 104 -28.82 -14.29 15.47
N PRO A 105 -29.27 -13.58 16.52
CA PRO A 105 -28.73 -12.27 16.87
C PRO A 105 -27.26 -12.43 17.24
N ARG A 106 -26.37 -12.28 16.24
CA ARG A 106 -24.97 -12.03 16.50
C ARG A 106 -24.92 -10.67 17.19
N GLU A 107 -24.65 -10.66 18.48
CA GLU A 107 -24.11 -9.45 19.10
C GLU A 107 -22.91 -9.04 18.24
N PRO A 108 -22.90 -7.82 17.67
CA PRO A 108 -21.74 -7.36 16.95
C PRO A 108 -20.56 -7.46 17.92
N PRO A 109 -19.41 -7.99 17.47
CA PRO A 109 -18.20 -7.89 18.28
C PRO A 109 -18.08 -6.42 18.66
N ARG A 110 -17.93 -6.16 19.96
CA ARG A 110 -17.62 -4.81 20.43
C ARG A 110 -16.31 -4.45 19.75
N ASP A 111 -16.41 -3.70 18.66
CA ASP A 111 -15.26 -3.02 18.10
C ASP A 111 -14.81 -2.08 19.21
N GLU A 112 -13.86 -2.54 20.03
CA GLU A 112 -12.95 -1.61 20.65
C GLU A 112 -12.35 -0.87 19.46
N GLU A 113 -12.76 0.38 19.27
CA GLU A 113 -12.11 1.34 18.40
C GLU A 113 -10.68 1.54 18.91
N VAL A 114 -9.84 0.52 18.72
CA VAL A 114 -8.41 0.64 18.80
C VAL A 114 -8.08 1.48 17.58
N SER A 115 -8.05 2.79 17.80
CA SER A 115 -7.47 3.75 16.86
C SER A 115 -6.02 3.33 16.66
N LEU A 116 -5.79 2.45 15.69
CA LEU A 116 -4.47 1.96 15.32
C LEU A 116 -3.76 3.13 14.66
N LEU A 117 -3.04 3.90 15.47
CA LEU A 117 -2.23 5.01 15.00
C LEU A 117 -1.12 4.43 14.10
N LEU A 118 -1.32 4.58 12.81
CA LEU A 118 -0.41 4.12 11.75
C LEU A 118 0.47 5.30 11.30
N TYR A 119 1.75 5.03 11.09
CA TYR A 119 2.73 5.99 10.61
C TYR A 119 3.16 5.61 9.19
N GLN A 120 3.51 6.58 8.36
CA GLN A 120 4.00 6.33 7.02
C GLN A 120 5.54 6.25 7.02
N CYS A 121 6.10 5.19 6.45
CA CYS A 121 7.55 5.06 6.29
C CYS A 121 8.07 6.14 5.31
N PRO A 122 9.07 6.96 5.68
CA PRO A 122 9.55 8.05 4.83
C PRO A 122 10.28 7.57 3.57
N SER A 123 10.81 6.34 3.56
CA SER A 123 11.58 5.85 2.41
C SER A 123 10.73 5.10 1.38
N CYS A 124 9.64 4.44 1.80
CA CYS A 124 8.83 3.60 0.89
C CYS A 124 7.34 3.91 0.92
N GLY A 125 6.88 4.84 1.78
CA GLY A 125 5.48 5.25 1.87
C GLY A 125 4.54 4.23 2.50
N ARG A 126 5.05 3.09 2.99
CA ARG A 126 4.24 2.02 3.56
C ARG A 126 3.81 2.35 4.99
N PHE A 127 2.57 2.03 5.34
CA PHE A 127 2.06 2.21 6.70
C PHE A 127 2.65 1.17 7.65
N VAL A 128 3.12 1.63 8.81
CA VAL A 128 3.71 0.84 9.88
C VAL A 128 3.03 1.21 11.21
N SER A 129 2.99 0.28 12.16
CA SER A 129 2.48 0.56 13.50
C SER A 129 3.42 1.48 14.26
N ARG A 130 2.90 2.24 15.23
CA ARG A 130 3.70 3.09 16.13
C ARG A 130 4.86 2.36 16.83
N ALA A 131 4.65 1.09 17.15
CA ALA A 131 5.62 0.26 17.86
C ALA A 131 6.65 -0.41 16.91
N ALA A 132 6.53 -0.25 15.59
CA ALA A 132 7.45 -0.84 14.65
C ALA A 132 8.84 -0.21 14.77
N GLN A 133 9.87 -1.04 15.00
CA GLN A 133 11.28 -0.59 15.02
C GLN A 133 11.94 -0.60 13.64
N ALA A 134 11.30 -1.24 12.65
CA ALA A 134 11.78 -1.27 11.29
C ALA A 134 10.62 -1.45 10.30
N CYS A 135 10.81 -0.95 9.08
CA CYS A 135 9.93 -1.23 7.95
C CYS A 135 10.46 -2.41 7.13
N ALA A 136 9.57 -3.14 6.46
CA ALA A 136 9.94 -4.23 5.56
C ALA A 136 10.83 -3.81 4.37
N CYS A 137 10.94 -2.50 4.09
CA CYS A 137 11.88 -1.97 3.11
C CYS A 137 13.33 -1.87 3.62
N GLY A 138 13.61 -2.23 4.88
CA GLY A 138 14.94 -2.24 5.47
C GLY A 138 15.30 -1.00 6.31
N VAL A 139 14.42 0.01 6.35
CA VAL A 139 14.63 1.20 7.19
C VAL A 139 14.37 0.87 8.64
N ARG A 140 15.31 1.23 9.53
CA ARG A 140 15.13 1.14 10.98
C ARG A 140 14.66 2.49 11.51
N PHE A 141 13.63 2.47 12.36
CA PHE A 141 13.13 3.65 13.05
C PHE A 141 13.93 3.83 14.35
N ALA A 142 14.42 5.03 14.57
CA ALA A 142 15.06 5.36 15.84
C ALA A 142 14.02 5.24 16.96
N PRO A 143 14.38 4.65 18.11
CA PRO A 143 13.49 4.64 19.27
C PRO A 143 13.20 6.10 19.68
N PRO A 144 11.98 6.39 20.17
CA PRO A 144 11.58 7.76 20.53
C PRO A 144 12.48 8.40 21.60
N SER A 145 13.24 7.59 22.34
CA SER A 145 14.22 8.03 23.34
C SER A 145 15.53 8.58 22.77
N GLU A 146 15.79 8.45 21.47
CA GLU A 146 17.04 8.90 20.82
C GLU A 146 16.85 10.15 19.95
N MET A 147 15.71 10.85 20.06
CA MET A 147 15.53 12.12 19.37
C MET A 147 16.31 13.23 20.08
N THR A 148 17.59 13.39 19.76
CA THR A 148 18.34 14.59 20.15
C THR A 148 18.13 15.69 19.11
N PHE A 149 17.81 16.91 19.53
CA PHE A 149 17.81 18.09 18.67
C PHE A 149 18.95 19.02 19.03
N GLN A 150 19.23 19.98 18.14
CA GLN A 150 20.19 21.04 18.40
C GLN A 150 19.46 22.23 19.03
N CYS A 151 20.01 22.74 20.14
CA CYS A 151 19.55 23.99 20.73
C CYS A 151 19.77 25.14 19.72
N PRO A 152 18.76 25.99 19.44
CA PRO A 152 18.90 27.08 18.47
C PRO A 152 19.86 28.18 18.95
N GLU A 153 20.04 28.35 20.26
CA GLU A 153 20.89 29.40 20.82
C GLU A 153 22.37 28.99 20.91
N CYS A 154 22.65 27.76 21.36
CA CYS A 154 24.02 27.32 21.64
C CYS A 154 24.50 26.12 20.80
N ALA A 155 23.68 25.62 19.89
CA ALA A 155 23.94 24.46 19.03
C ALA A 155 24.28 23.14 19.77
N SER A 156 24.11 23.10 21.11
CA SER A 156 24.32 21.89 21.89
C SER A 156 23.28 20.83 21.52
N ARG A 157 23.70 19.56 21.48
CA ARG A 157 22.78 18.43 21.31
C ARG A 157 22.07 18.18 22.64
N VAL A 158 20.76 18.31 22.63
CA VAL A 158 19.91 18.21 23.81
C VAL A 158 18.80 17.18 23.60
N SER A 159 18.35 16.59 24.71
CA SER A 159 17.17 15.73 24.77
C SER A 159 15.89 16.58 24.83
N PRO A 160 14.72 16.02 24.44
CA PRO A 160 13.43 16.66 24.60
C PRO A 160 13.13 16.96 26.05
N GLY A 161 12.96 18.24 26.32
CA GLY A 161 12.64 18.85 27.60
C GLY A 161 12.31 20.32 27.38
N ASP A 162 11.96 21.00 28.46
CA ASP A 162 11.51 22.40 28.40
C ASP A 162 12.68 23.40 28.45
N GLU A 163 13.91 22.96 28.73
CA GLU A 163 15.08 23.83 28.88
C GLU A 163 16.36 23.17 28.36
N CYS A 164 17.27 23.98 27.80
CA CYS A 164 18.61 23.55 27.43
C CYS A 164 19.52 23.47 28.68
N PRO A 165 20.09 22.30 29.02
CA PRO A 165 20.99 22.17 30.18
C PRO A 165 22.34 22.89 30.00
N VAL A 166 22.67 23.35 28.79
CA VAL A 166 23.95 24.01 28.48
C VAL A 166 23.85 25.52 28.59
N CYS A 167 22.82 26.14 28.00
CA CYS A 167 22.66 27.59 27.99
C CYS A 167 21.47 28.10 28.80
N GLY A 168 20.63 27.20 29.36
CA GLY A 168 19.46 27.57 30.17
C GLY A 168 18.33 28.21 29.37
N VAL A 169 18.36 28.16 28.02
CA VAL A 169 17.24 28.67 27.23
C VAL A 169 16.04 27.75 27.40
N GLU A 170 14.92 28.32 27.82
CA GLU A 170 13.64 27.61 27.81
C GLU A 170 13.21 27.37 26.36
N PHE A 171 13.05 26.11 26.00
CA PHE A 171 12.35 25.73 24.78
C PHE A 171 10.88 26.02 25.03
N ARG A 172 10.45 27.28 24.82
CA ARG A 172 9.03 27.64 24.87
C ARG A 172 8.28 26.60 24.05
N ALA A 173 7.53 25.74 24.73
CA ALA A 173 6.52 24.93 24.08
C ALA A 173 5.73 25.93 23.27
N ALA A 174 5.79 25.80 21.94
CA ALA A 174 4.97 26.58 21.04
C ALA A 174 3.53 26.21 21.37
N THR A 175 2.97 26.81 22.42
CA THR A 175 1.61 27.29 22.39
C THR A 175 1.60 28.08 21.11
N PHE A 176 1.01 27.47 20.09
CA PHE A 176 0.80 28.02 18.76
C PHE A 176 0.13 29.39 18.93
N ARG A 177 0.92 30.43 19.22
CA ARG A 177 0.57 31.77 18.82
C ARG A 177 0.71 31.68 17.31
N ASN A 178 -0.44 31.58 16.64
CA ASN A 178 -0.58 31.60 15.19
C ASN A 178 -0.15 32.95 14.61
N ASP A 179 0.83 33.63 15.21
CA ASP A 179 1.45 34.81 14.65
C ASP A 179 2.57 34.32 13.72
N PRO A 180 2.36 34.35 12.39
CA PRO A 180 3.42 34.03 11.46
C PRO A 180 4.63 34.92 11.74
N VAL A 181 5.77 34.28 11.97
CA VAL A 181 7.04 34.97 12.14
C VAL A 181 7.63 35.19 10.74
N TYR A 182 7.67 36.46 10.31
CA TYR A 182 8.22 36.82 9.01
C TYR A 182 9.73 37.07 9.12
N ALA A 183 10.50 36.56 8.15
CA ALA A 183 11.93 36.77 8.07
C ALA A 183 12.30 37.28 6.67
N CYS A 184 13.25 38.21 6.61
CA CYS A 184 13.73 38.73 5.33
C CYS A 184 14.40 37.61 4.51
N PRO A 185 14.00 37.35 3.26
CA PRO A 185 14.59 36.29 2.44
C PRO A 185 16.05 36.60 2.05
N ARG A 186 16.50 37.86 2.21
CA ARG A 186 17.86 38.28 1.88
C ARG A 186 18.86 38.07 3.01
N CYS A 187 18.46 38.33 4.26
CA CYS A 187 19.38 38.31 5.42
C CYS A 187 18.88 37.47 6.61
N GLY A 188 17.67 36.92 6.55
CA GLY A 188 17.08 36.09 7.60
C GLY A 188 16.69 36.84 8.87
N THR A 189 16.82 38.17 8.91
CA THR A 189 16.39 38.95 10.09
C THR A 189 14.87 38.95 10.20
N HIS A 190 14.38 38.84 11.42
CA HIS A 190 12.96 38.93 11.74
C HIS A 190 12.41 40.31 11.35
N VAL A 191 11.25 40.32 10.71
CA VAL A 191 10.52 41.52 10.28
C VAL A 191 9.06 41.42 10.70
N GLU A 192 8.40 42.56 10.88
CA GLU A 192 6.95 42.61 11.16
C GLU A 192 6.15 42.26 9.89
N SER A 193 4.88 41.87 10.06
CA SER A 193 4.01 41.44 8.97
C SER A 193 3.71 42.51 7.92
N ASP A 194 3.78 43.78 8.32
CA ASP A 194 3.51 44.98 7.51
C ASP A 194 4.81 45.74 7.14
N ALA A 195 5.98 45.11 7.36
CA ALA A 195 7.25 45.72 7.01
C ALA A 195 7.41 45.80 5.48
N ILE A 196 7.50 47.02 4.95
CA ILE A 196 7.76 47.29 3.51
C ILE A 196 9.26 47.19 3.18
N ARG A 197 10.12 47.34 4.20
CA ARG A 197 11.57 47.35 4.01
C ARG A 197 12.31 46.74 5.19
N CYS A 198 13.28 45.89 4.89
CA CYS A 198 14.23 45.37 5.87
C CYS A 198 15.40 46.34 6.07
N SER A 199 15.98 46.37 7.28
CA SER A 199 17.20 47.10 7.62
C SER A 199 18.42 46.68 6.77
N CYS A 200 18.41 45.50 6.15
CA CYS A 200 19.41 45.09 5.16
C CYS A 200 19.23 45.74 3.77
N GLY A 201 18.21 46.60 3.61
CA GLY A 201 17.88 47.30 2.37
C GLY A 201 16.97 46.53 1.40
N ALA A 202 16.49 45.33 1.75
CA ALA A 202 15.53 44.61 0.93
C ALA A 202 14.14 45.25 1.01
N TRP A 203 13.44 45.32 -0.12
CA TRP A 203 12.06 45.78 -0.22
C TRP A 203 11.14 44.59 -0.38
N PHE A 204 9.98 44.65 0.28
CA PHE A 204 8.92 43.66 0.16
C PHE A 204 7.81 44.29 -0.69
N GLU A 205 7.48 43.66 -1.82
CA GLU A 205 6.36 44.08 -2.67
C GLU A 205 5.07 43.46 -2.12
N ASP A 206 3.97 44.24 -2.12
CA ASP A 206 2.61 43.81 -1.75
C ASP A 206 2.01 42.78 -2.74
#